data_AF-A0A2G0VNI2-F1
#
_entry.id   AF-A0A2G0VNI2-F1
#
_cell.length_a   1.000
_cell.length_b   1.000
_cell.length_c   1.000
_cell.angle_alpha   90.00
_cell.angle_beta   90.00
_cell.angle_gamma   90.00
#
_symmetry.space_group_name_H-M   'P 1'
#
loop_
_entity.id
_entity.type
_entity.pdbx_description
1 polymer ?
#
loop_
_entity_poly.entity_id
_entity_poly.type
_entity_poly.pdbx_seq_one_letter_code
_entity_poly.pdbx_strand_id
1 'polypeptide(L)'
;MGNNETVTIGADRVRAVQCNDVLQVGGTKSDSVSTQYLIEAGAQIRLVCGQSVLEMNASGEINISGTAFKLYASGKGDIDTGGRLDLNSGGATALDAKGKGIKGTIDSLVAAFFPKKPGA
;
A
#
# COMPACT_ATOMS: atom_id res chain seq x y z
N MET A 1 9.73 -26.66 11.11
CA MET A 1 9.14 -25.49 10.43
C MET A 1 7.73 -25.86 10.04
N GLY A 2 6.79 -24.91 10.03
CA GLY A 2 5.46 -25.14 9.46
C GLY A 2 5.52 -25.27 7.93
N ASN A 3 4.45 -25.79 7.33
CA ASN A 3 4.29 -25.88 5.88
C ASN A 3 3.18 -24.90 5.43
N ASN A 4 2.18 -25.38 4.70
CA ASN A 4 1.13 -24.56 4.11
C ASN A 4 -0.15 -24.57 4.98
N GLU A 5 -0.87 -23.45 5.00
CA GLU A 5 -2.23 -23.34 5.54
C GLU A 5 -3.23 -23.07 4.39
N THR A 6 -4.41 -23.67 4.45
CA THR A 6 -5.50 -23.41 3.50
C THR A 6 -6.80 -23.26 4.28
N VAL A 7 -7.49 -22.14 4.09
CA VAL A 7 -8.76 -21.83 4.78
C VAL A 7 -9.85 -21.50 3.76
N THR A 8 -10.91 -22.29 3.75
CA THR A 8 -12.10 -22.10 2.89
C THR A 8 -13.32 -21.80 3.76
N ILE A 9 -14.12 -20.81 3.39
CA ILE A 9 -15.35 -20.41 4.09
C ILE A 9 -16.50 -20.49 3.09
N GLY A 10 -17.58 -21.16 3.45
CA GLY A 10 -18.72 -21.40 2.54
C GLY A 10 -19.68 -20.20 2.42
N ALA A 11 -19.57 -19.21 3.30
CA ALA A 11 -20.37 -17.99 3.31
C ALA A 11 -19.47 -16.81 3.75
N ASP A 12 -19.78 -16.17 4.89
CA ASP A 12 -19.13 -14.92 5.30
C ASP A 12 -17.94 -15.12 6.25
N ARG A 13 -16.93 -14.23 6.13
CA ARG A 13 -15.82 -14.10 7.08
C ARG A 13 -15.77 -12.68 7.62
N VAL A 14 -15.87 -12.53 8.95
CA VAL A 14 -15.67 -11.25 9.66
C VAL A 14 -14.43 -11.36 10.55
N ARG A 15 -13.56 -10.35 10.52
CA ARG A 15 -12.41 -10.22 11.41
C ARG A 15 -12.37 -8.82 12.00
N ALA A 16 -12.40 -8.72 13.32
CA ALA A 16 -12.31 -7.46 14.06
C ALA A 16 -11.06 -7.46 14.96
N VAL A 17 -10.31 -6.35 14.97
CA VAL A 17 -9.11 -6.15 15.79
C VAL A 17 -9.26 -4.81 16.52
N GLN A 18 -9.14 -4.81 17.86
CA GLN A 18 -9.40 -3.62 18.68
C GLN A 18 -8.28 -2.57 18.62
N CYS A 19 -7.05 -3.01 18.32
CA CYS A 19 -5.86 -2.16 18.29
C CYS A 19 -5.14 -2.31 16.94
N ASN A 20 -3.88 -2.75 16.95
CA ASN A 20 -3.05 -2.79 15.75
C ASN A 20 -3.21 -4.11 14.97
N ASP A 21 -3.28 -3.99 13.65
CA ASP A 21 -3.22 -5.12 12.73
C ASP A 21 -1.99 -5.01 11.82
N VAL A 22 -1.17 -6.07 11.75
CA VAL A 22 0.10 -6.07 11.03
C VAL A 22 0.21 -7.35 10.22
N LEU A 23 0.51 -7.19 8.92
CA LEU A 23 0.77 -8.30 8.00
C LEU A 23 2.20 -8.21 7.46
N GLN A 24 2.94 -9.31 7.52
CA GLN A 24 4.29 -9.45 6.98
C GLN A 24 4.32 -10.65 6.03
N VAL A 25 4.72 -10.44 4.78
CA VAL A 25 4.74 -11.46 3.74
C VAL A 25 6.12 -11.48 3.10
N GLY A 26 6.82 -12.62 3.19
CA GLY A 26 8.15 -12.78 2.59
C GLY A 26 8.14 -13.11 1.10
N GLY A 27 6.98 -13.46 0.56
CA GLY A 27 6.76 -13.76 -0.85
C GLY A 27 5.79 -12.78 -1.52
N THR A 28 4.92 -13.31 -2.37
CA THR A 28 3.89 -12.52 -3.06
C THR A 28 2.57 -12.57 -2.29
N LYS A 29 1.87 -11.44 -2.18
CA LYS A 29 0.46 -11.36 -1.75
C LYS A 29 -0.43 -11.15 -2.97
N SER A 30 -1.50 -11.94 -3.09
CA SER A 30 -2.51 -11.84 -4.15
C SER A 30 -3.90 -11.84 -3.52
N ASP A 31 -4.68 -10.80 -3.80
CA ASP A 31 -6.07 -10.65 -3.37
C ASP A 31 -6.96 -10.63 -4.63
N SER A 32 -8.03 -11.44 -4.66
CA SER A 32 -8.98 -11.50 -5.78
C SER A 32 -10.40 -11.43 -5.25
N VAL A 33 -11.15 -10.42 -5.68
CA VAL A 33 -12.52 -10.13 -5.24
C VAL A 33 -13.41 -9.99 -6.47
N SER A 34 -14.52 -10.72 -6.52
CA SER A 34 -15.39 -10.80 -7.70
C SER A 34 -16.28 -9.57 -7.91
N THR A 35 -16.54 -8.80 -6.85
CA THR A 35 -17.46 -7.66 -6.88
C THR A 35 -16.75 -6.36 -6.49
N GLN A 36 -16.58 -6.09 -5.18
CA GLN A 36 -16.06 -4.82 -4.68
C GLN A 36 -14.96 -5.03 -3.64
N TYR A 37 -13.85 -4.32 -3.78
CA TYR A 37 -12.81 -4.21 -2.77
C TYR A 37 -12.83 -2.79 -2.17
N LEU A 38 -13.31 -2.66 -0.93
CA LEU A 38 -13.40 -1.39 -0.21
C LEU A 38 -12.30 -1.30 0.86
N ILE A 39 -11.57 -0.19 0.88
CA ILE A 39 -10.54 0.14 1.88
C ILE A 39 -10.89 1.50 2.49
N GLU A 40 -11.12 1.54 3.80
CA GLU A 40 -11.45 2.76 4.54
C GLU A 40 -10.38 3.04 5.59
N ALA A 41 -10.04 4.32 5.76
CA ALA A 41 -9.18 4.79 6.84
C ALA A 41 -9.65 6.17 7.32
N GLY A 42 -9.72 6.35 8.65
CA GLY A 42 -10.15 7.62 9.25
C GLY A 42 -9.08 8.72 9.24
N ALA A 43 -7.81 8.39 8.94
CA ALA A 43 -6.69 9.32 9.01
C ALA A 43 -5.89 9.40 7.70
N GLN A 44 -5.34 8.28 7.24
CA GLN A 44 -4.47 8.24 6.06
C GLN A 44 -4.47 6.85 5.41
N ILE A 45 -4.45 6.82 4.07
CA ILE A 45 -4.07 5.63 3.28
C ILE A 45 -2.73 5.94 2.60
N ARG A 46 -1.80 4.99 2.64
CA ARG A 46 -0.47 5.17 2.07
C ARG A 46 0.08 3.90 1.43
N LEU A 47 0.52 4.01 0.18
CA LEU A 47 1.15 2.93 -0.59
C LEU A 47 2.59 3.35 -0.91
N VAL A 48 3.57 2.57 -0.45
CA VAL A 48 5.00 2.88 -0.63
C VAL A 48 5.74 1.69 -1.23
N CYS A 49 6.42 1.89 -2.35
CA CYS A 49 7.25 0.90 -3.03
C CYS A 49 8.51 1.57 -3.58
N GLY A 50 9.63 1.46 -2.84
CA GLY A 50 10.85 2.18 -3.17
C GLY A 50 10.61 3.69 -3.27
N GLN A 51 10.88 4.27 -4.45
CA GLN A 51 10.68 5.70 -4.74
C GLN A 51 9.23 6.07 -5.10
N SER A 52 8.35 5.09 -5.29
CA SER A 52 6.93 5.36 -5.57
C SER A 52 6.15 5.49 -4.27
N VAL A 53 5.48 6.63 -4.09
CA VAL A 53 4.66 6.93 -2.91
C VAL A 53 3.31 7.49 -3.37
N LEU A 54 2.22 6.86 -2.93
CA LEU A 54 0.88 7.43 -2.95
C LEU A 54 0.43 7.65 -1.51
N GLU A 55 -0.05 8.85 -1.21
CA GLU A 55 -0.58 9.22 0.10
C GLU A 55 -1.92 9.95 -0.06
N MET A 56 -2.94 9.49 0.65
CA MET A 56 -4.26 10.10 0.74
C MET A 56 -4.54 10.45 2.20
N ASN A 57 -4.85 11.72 2.46
CA ASN A 57 -5.07 12.24 3.80
C ASN A 57 -6.55 12.53 4.07
N ALA A 58 -6.97 12.45 5.33
CA ALA A 58 -8.33 12.81 5.74
C ALA A 58 -8.72 14.27 5.43
N SER A 59 -7.74 15.15 5.18
CA SER A 59 -7.94 16.51 4.67
C SER A 59 -8.45 16.57 3.23
N GLY A 60 -8.46 15.44 2.50
CA GLY A 60 -8.74 15.37 1.07
C GLY A 60 -7.50 15.57 0.18
N GLU A 61 -6.33 15.82 0.78
CA GLU A 61 -5.07 15.94 0.04
C GLU A 61 -4.62 14.59 -0.52
N ILE A 62 -4.27 14.57 -1.81
CA ILE A 62 -3.75 13.41 -2.53
C ILE A 62 -2.36 13.77 -3.07
N ASN A 63 -1.36 13.00 -2.65
CA ASN A 63 0.02 13.20 -3.05
C ASN A 63 0.56 11.96 -3.77
N ILE A 64 1.22 12.19 -4.90
CA ILE A 64 1.84 11.14 -5.72
C ILE A 64 3.29 11.54 -5.99
N SER A 65 4.24 10.64 -5.71
CA SER A 65 5.66 10.81 -5.99
C SER A 65 6.25 9.57 -6.63
N GLY A 66 7.22 9.78 -7.52
CA GLY A 66 7.90 8.72 -8.26
C GLY A 66 8.96 9.30 -9.19
N THR A 67 9.68 8.43 -9.89
CA THR A 67 10.75 8.84 -10.83
C THR A 67 10.21 9.22 -12.22
N ALA A 68 9.14 8.58 -12.64
CA ALA A 68 8.39 8.87 -13.86
C ALA A 68 6.96 8.34 -13.70
N PHE A 69 6.01 8.92 -14.41
CA PHE A 69 4.63 8.43 -14.45
C PHE A 69 4.11 8.42 -15.88
N LYS A 70 3.18 7.50 -16.15
CA LYS A 70 2.41 7.44 -17.39
C LYS A 70 0.94 7.35 -17.00
N LEU A 71 0.12 8.25 -17.53
CA LEU A 71 -1.33 8.20 -17.43
C LEU A 71 -1.89 8.08 -18.84
N TYR A 72 -2.68 7.03 -19.07
CA TYR A 72 -3.24 6.72 -20.37
C TYR A 72 -4.72 6.39 -20.21
N ALA A 73 -5.54 7.01 -21.05
CA ALA A 73 -6.95 6.66 -21.24
C ALA A 73 -7.19 6.45 -22.73
N SER A 74 -7.91 5.38 -23.10
CA SER A 74 -8.33 5.14 -24.48
C SER A 74 -9.48 6.06 -24.91
N GLY A 75 -10.19 6.63 -23.95
CA GLY A 75 -11.25 7.63 -24.14
C GLY A 75 -10.83 9.03 -23.67
N LYS A 76 -11.77 9.75 -23.05
CA LYS A 76 -11.57 11.10 -22.53
C LYS A 76 -10.79 11.10 -21.21
N GLY A 77 -9.94 12.10 -21.00
CA GLY A 77 -9.33 12.41 -19.71
C GLY A 77 -9.68 13.83 -19.31
N ASP A 78 -10.31 14.00 -18.15
CA ASP A 78 -10.72 15.30 -17.60
C ASP A 78 -9.90 15.62 -16.35
N ILE A 79 -9.44 16.88 -16.24
CA ILE A 79 -8.72 17.40 -15.08
C ILE A 79 -9.29 18.77 -14.76
N ASP A 80 -10.19 18.83 -13.78
CA ASP A 80 -10.82 20.05 -13.32
C ASP A 80 -10.45 20.32 -11.87
N THR A 81 -10.24 21.60 -11.53
CA THR A 81 -10.06 22.03 -10.15
C THR A 81 -11.03 23.18 -9.85
N GLY A 82 -11.54 23.23 -8.62
CA GLY A 82 -12.33 24.38 -8.15
C GLY A 82 -11.48 25.65 -7.92
N GLY A 83 -10.15 25.54 -8.06
CA GLY A 83 -9.18 26.61 -7.88
C GLY A 83 -8.21 26.68 -9.06
N ARG A 84 -6.92 26.83 -8.75
CA ARG A 84 -5.86 26.88 -9.78
C ARG A 84 -5.34 25.49 -10.11
N LEU A 85 -5.01 25.25 -11.37
CA LEU A 85 -4.20 24.11 -11.81
C LEU A 85 -2.80 24.61 -12.18
N ASP A 86 -1.78 24.10 -11.49
CA ASP A 86 -0.39 24.43 -11.73
C ASP A 86 0.36 23.27 -12.40
N LEU A 87 1.17 23.59 -13.40
CA LEU A 87 2.00 22.64 -14.13
C LEU A 87 3.46 23.09 -14.05
N ASN A 88 4.32 22.25 -13.47
CA ASN A 88 5.74 22.53 -13.25
C ASN A 88 6.01 23.86 -12.49
N SER A 89 5.13 24.25 -11.57
CA SER A 89 5.30 25.45 -10.74
C SER A 89 6.35 25.31 -9.64
N GLY A 90 6.75 24.07 -9.32
CA GLY A 90 7.58 23.74 -8.16
C GLY A 90 6.80 23.59 -6.84
N GLY A 91 5.47 23.73 -6.85
CA GLY A 91 4.64 23.56 -5.66
C GLY A 91 4.54 22.11 -5.18
N ALA A 92 4.48 21.15 -6.11
CA ALA A 92 4.53 19.72 -5.79
C ALA A 92 5.98 19.26 -5.64
N THR A 93 6.29 18.57 -4.54
CA THR A 93 7.64 18.06 -4.24
C THR A 93 7.61 16.58 -3.88
N ALA A 94 8.78 15.93 -3.86
CA ALA A 94 8.88 14.52 -3.54
C ALA A 94 8.46 14.24 -2.10
N LEU A 95 7.60 13.22 -1.92
CA LEU A 95 7.20 12.73 -0.62
C LEU A 95 8.32 11.91 0.03
N ASP A 96 8.55 12.14 1.33
CA ASP A 96 9.40 11.25 2.13
C ASP A 96 8.74 9.88 2.24
N ALA A 97 9.47 8.81 1.88
CA ALA A 97 9.06 7.41 2.01
C ALA A 97 8.99 6.91 3.47
N LYS A 98 9.50 7.69 4.44
CA LYS A 98 9.47 7.39 5.89
C LYS A 98 10.10 6.03 6.22
N GLY A 99 11.13 5.64 5.47
CA GLY A 99 11.80 4.33 5.57
C GLY A 99 10.92 3.13 5.21
N LYS A 100 9.78 3.33 4.55
CA LYS A 100 8.86 2.25 4.11
C LYS A 100 9.09 1.87 2.65
N GLY A 101 8.55 0.73 2.24
CA GLY A 101 8.67 0.23 0.87
C GLY A 101 10.08 -0.22 0.45
N ILE A 102 11.00 -0.38 1.41
CA ILE A 102 12.36 -0.85 1.17
C ILE A 102 12.38 -2.37 1.30
N LYS A 103 12.69 -3.07 0.19
CA LYS A 103 12.67 -4.55 0.16
C LYS A 103 13.52 -5.19 1.27
N GLY A 104 14.77 -4.74 1.44
CA GLY A 104 15.67 -5.31 2.45
C GLY A 104 15.17 -5.14 3.89
N THR A 105 14.49 -4.02 4.18
CA THR A 105 13.86 -3.78 5.48
C THR A 105 12.67 -4.71 5.70
N ILE A 106 11.82 -4.88 4.69
CA ILE A 106 10.66 -5.79 4.74
C ILE A 106 11.12 -7.24 4.91
N ASP A 107 12.09 -7.69 4.10
CA ASP A 107 12.64 -9.05 4.18
C ASP A 107 13.21 -9.33 5.58
N SER A 108 13.92 -8.38 6.17
CA SER A 108 14.49 -8.49 7.52
C SER A 108 13.41 -8.57 8.60
N LEU A 109 12.34 -7.77 8.49
CA LEU A 109 11.21 -7.81 9.40
C LEU A 109 10.45 -9.14 9.31
N VAL A 110 10.27 -9.68 8.10
CA VAL A 110 9.68 -11.01 7.91
C VAL A 110 10.57 -12.08 8.55
N ALA A 111 11.88 -12.07 8.26
CA ALA A 111 12.81 -13.06 8.77
C ALA A 111 12.87 -13.10 10.30
N ALA A 112 12.65 -11.96 10.97
CA ALA A 112 12.58 -11.89 12.42
C ALA A 112 11.43 -12.70 13.04
N PHE A 113 10.35 -13.00 12.30
CA PHE A 113 9.28 -13.90 12.75
C PHE A 113 9.66 -15.39 12.63
N PHE A 114 10.73 -15.72 11.90
CA PHE A 114 11.16 -17.09 11.63
C PHE A 114 12.64 -17.30 11.99
N PRO A 115 13.05 -17.12 13.26
CA PRO A 115 14.44 -17.30 13.66
C PRO A 115 14.90 -18.73 13.39
N LYS A 116 16.15 -18.89 12.95
CA LYS A 116 16.77 -20.21 12.81
C LYS A 116 16.83 -20.89 14.18
N LYS A 117 16.57 -22.20 14.23
CA LYS A 117 16.81 -22.98 15.44
C LYS A 117 18.30 -22.95 15.79
N PRO A 118 18.69 -22.78 17.06
CA PRO A 118 20.07 -22.98 17.48
C PRO A 118 20.56 -24.38 17.09
N GLY A 119 21.68 -24.46 16.35
CA GLY A 119 22.32 -25.73 15.96
C GLY A 119 21.82 -26.39 14.67
N ALA A 120 21.10 -25.66 13.81
CA ALA A 120 20.75 -26.08 12.44
C ALA A 120 21.55 -25.29 11.38
#